data_AF-W9JM40-F1
#
_entry.id   AF-W9JM40-F1
#
_cell.length_a   1.000
_cell.length_b   1.000
_cell.length_c   1.000
_cell.angle_alpha   90.00
_cell.angle_beta   90.00
_cell.angle_gamma   90.00
#
_symmetry.space_group_name_H-M   'P 1'
#
loop_
_entity.id
_entity.type
_entity.pdbx_description
1 polymer ?
#
loop_
_entity_poly.entity_id
_entity_poly.type
_entity_poly.pdbx_seq_one_letter_code
_entity_poly.pdbx_strand_id
1 'polypeptide(L)'
;MVSFALLTALAYLSVLASSTPRQNQFATHSTSDNHANLLEYSISDERKFRDLSYRWTHAWDQKDKATWLAITAPEVIANYTDYPAVGTLTISSPASIFDHSFDDRGLGDKRLHTQHFLGSSLFTHISKSEAKGDWQVRARHVREVNGEERQWDSSAYVEFTYSLIDGDWKISGLRPHTVVATTGRPEDVIGLFP
;
A
#
# COMPACT_ATOMS: atom_id res chain seq x y z
N MET A 1 -14.37 -9.80 -54.46
CA MET A 1 -14.32 -8.39 -54.05
C MET A 1 -13.07 -8.19 -53.21
N VAL A 2 -12.26 -7.23 -53.64
CA VAL A 2 -11.05 -6.63 -53.04
C VAL A 2 -11.50 -5.85 -51.77
N SER A 3 -10.80 -5.64 -50.64
CA SER A 3 -9.40 -5.31 -50.35
C SER A 3 -9.15 -5.24 -48.82
N PHE A 4 -7.95 -5.67 -48.35
CA PHE A 4 -6.95 -4.97 -47.47
C PHE A 4 -7.38 -4.32 -46.13
N ALA A 5 -6.61 -4.26 -45.03
CA ALA A 5 -5.17 -4.38 -44.71
C ALA A 5 -5.02 -4.46 -43.14
N LEU A 6 -4.13 -5.29 -42.56
CA LEU A 6 -2.72 -5.02 -42.13
C LEU A 6 -2.64 -4.18 -40.82
N LEU A 7 -1.88 -4.45 -39.74
CA LEU A 7 -0.53 -5.01 -39.47
C LEU A 7 -0.55 -5.81 -38.12
N THR A 8 0.04 -7.00 -37.91
CA THR A 8 1.48 -7.45 -37.78
C THR A 8 2.28 -6.77 -36.64
N ALA A 9 2.95 -7.49 -35.73
CA ALA A 9 4.15 -8.29 -36.02
C ALA A 9 4.45 -9.51 -35.08
N LEU A 10 5.00 -10.55 -35.71
CA LEU A 10 5.61 -11.80 -35.23
C LEU A 10 6.96 -11.55 -34.51
N ALA A 11 7.33 -12.24 -33.43
CA ALA A 11 7.99 -13.57 -33.33
C ALA A 11 9.28 -13.75 -34.17
N TYR A 12 10.44 -14.07 -33.55
CA TYR A 12 11.11 -15.40 -33.63
C TYR A 12 12.52 -15.47 -32.99
N LEU A 13 12.89 -16.74 -32.76
CA LEU A 13 13.98 -17.42 -32.04
C LEU A 13 15.46 -17.00 -32.14
N SER A 14 16.13 -17.30 -31.02
CA SER A 14 17.48 -17.88 -30.79
C SER A 14 18.39 -18.29 -31.96
N VAL A 15 19.67 -17.92 -31.85
CA VAL A 15 20.85 -18.68 -32.33
C VAL A 15 21.97 -18.57 -31.28
N LEU A 16 22.61 -19.70 -30.97
CA LEU A 16 23.75 -19.84 -30.05
C LEU A 16 25.11 -19.83 -30.78
N ALA A 17 26.10 -19.28 -30.07
CA ALA A 17 27.55 -19.59 -30.02
C ALA A 17 28.49 -19.15 -31.17
N SER A 18 29.44 -18.25 -30.85
CA SER A 18 30.86 -18.63 -30.60
C SER A 18 31.79 -17.45 -30.24
N SER A 19 32.61 -17.68 -29.18
CA SER A 19 34.00 -17.25 -28.93
C SER A 19 34.40 -15.76 -28.84
N THR A 20 34.58 -15.23 -27.61
CA THR A 20 35.88 -14.98 -26.92
C THR A 20 35.67 -14.13 -25.65
N PRO A 21 36.34 -14.43 -24.52
CA PRO A 21 36.17 -13.64 -23.30
C PRO A 21 37.05 -12.39 -23.34
N ARG A 22 36.44 -11.21 -23.44
CA ARG A 22 37.15 -9.94 -23.21
C ARG A 22 37.15 -9.67 -21.70
N GLN A 23 38.29 -9.91 -21.06
CA GLN A 23 38.56 -9.44 -19.70
C GLN A 23 38.46 -7.90 -19.69
N ASN A 24 37.37 -7.36 -19.16
CA ASN A 24 37.34 -5.97 -18.74
C ASN A 24 37.72 -5.91 -17.26
N GLN A 25 39.00 -5.66 -17.02
CA GLN A 25 39.48 -5.06 -15.79
C GLN A 25 38.78 -3.71 -15.63
N PHE A 26 37.77 -3.63 -14.76
CA PHE A 26 37.36 -2.34 -14.21
C PHE A 26 38.23 -2.08 -12.98
N ALA A 27 39.19 -1.19 -13.18
CA ALA A 27 40.00 -0.61 -12.15
C ALA A 27 39.11 0.01 -11.07
N THR A 28 39.37 -0.32 -9.81
CA THR A 28 38.85 0.38 -8.65
C THR A 28 39.47 1.78 -8.62
N HIS A 29 38.75 2.77 -9.18
CA HIS A 29 38.99 4.17 -8.84
C HIS A 29 38.17 4.49 -7.59
N SER A 30 38.85 4.62 -6.45
CA SER A 30 38.27 5.28 -5.29
C SER A 30 38.18 6.78 -5.60
N THR A 31 37.02 7.23 -6.04
CA THR A 31 36.67 8.64 -5.96
C THR A 31 36.01 8.87 -4.61
N SER A 32 36.58 9.81 -3.87
CA SER A 32 36.08 10.32 -2.61
C SER A 32 34.69 10.96 -2.82
N ASP A 33 33.63 10.19 -2.60
CA ASP A 33 32.26 10.69 -2.62
C ASP A 33 31.94 11.37 -1.29
N ASN A 34 32.32 12.65 -1.20
CA ASN A 34 32.09 13.49 -0.02
C ASN A 34 30.97 14.51 -0.24
N HIS A 35 29.91 14.11 -0.95
CA HIS A 35 28.61 14.77 -0.95
C HIS A 35 27.50 13.72 -1.08
N ALA A 36 27.34 12.89 -0.03
CA ALA A 36 26.18 12.04 0.11
C ALA A 36 24.92 12.87 -0.08
N ASN A 37 24.10 12.49 -1.06
CA ASN A 37 22.85 13.15 -1.35
C ASN A 37 22.02 13.10 -0.05
N LEU A 38 21.61 14.26 0.49
CA LEU A 38 20.93 14.36 1.80
C LEU A 38 19.56 13.63 1.86
N LEU A 39 19.18 13.01 0.74
CA LEU A 39 17.99 12.22 0.50
C LEU A 39 18.31 10.79 0.03
N GLU A 40 19.56 10.32 0.17
CA GLU A 40 19.91 8.91 -0.07
C GLU A 40 19.64 8.12 1.22
N TYR A 41 18.73 7.16 1.15
CA TYR A 41 18.32 6.36 2.30
C TYR A 41 18.82 4.95 2.18
N SER A 42 18.84 4.28 3.32
CA SER A 42 19.31 2.91 3.38
C SER A 42 18.21 1.96 2.89
N ILE A 43 18.62 0.84 2.30
CA ILE A 43 17.75 -0.32 2.08
C ILE A 43 17.06 -0.76 3.39
N SER A 44 17.62 -0.43 4.55
CA SER A 44 17.02 -0.70 5.86
C SER A 44 15.75 0.12 6.09
N ASP A 45 15.73 1.39 5.68
CA ASP A 45 14.56 2.25 5.83
C ASP A 45 13.40 1.75 4.97
N GLU A 46 13.65 1.45 3.69
CA GLU A 46 12.63 0.88 2.81
C GLU A 46 12.11 -0.47 3.32
N ARG A 47 12.97 -1.35 3.82
CA ARG A 47 12.54 -2.60 4.47
C ARG A 47 11.62 -2.32 5.64
N LYS A 48 11.92 -1.26 6.41
CA LYS A 48 11.07 -0.87 7.55
C LYS A 48 9.72 -0.34 7.10
N PHE A 49 9.65 0.45 6.03
CA PHE A 49 8.39 0.90 5.46
C PHE A 49 7.53 -0.27 4.97
N ARG A 50 8.15 -1.25 4.30
CA ARG A 50 7.45 -2.48 3.88
C ARG A 50 6.93 -3.29 5.07
N ASP A 51 7.72 -3.44 6.14
CA ASP A 51 7.29 -4.08 7.39
C ASP A 51 6.09 -3.36 8.01
N LEU A 52 6.15 -2.03 8.14
CA LEU A 52 5.07 -1.24 8.69
C LEU A 52 3.78 -1.36 7.87
N SER A 53 3.85 -1.21 6.55
CA SER A 53 2.69 -1.33 5.67
C SER A 53 2.08 -2.74 5.69
N TYR A 54 2.92 -3.78 5.72
CA TYR A 54 2.44 -5.16 5.87
C TYR A 54 1.75 -5.37 7.22
N ARG A 55 2.33 -4.86 8.31
CA ARG A 55 1.70 -4.98 9.64
C ARG A 55 0.41 -4.19 9.74
N TRP A 56 0.27 -3.09 8.99
CA TRP A 56 -1.01 -2.40 8.84
C TRP A 56 -2.07 -3.29 8.18
N THR A 57 -1.75 -3.98 7.07
CA THR A 57 -2.73 -4.89 6.45
C THR A 57 -3.13 -6.01 7.40
N HIS A 58 -2.14 -6.59 8.11
CA HIS A 58 -2.40 -7.60 9.14
C HIS A 58 -3.33 -7.07 10.24
N ALA A 59 -3.03 -5.88 10.79
CA ALA A 59 -3.85 -5.27 11.83
C ALA A 59 -5.29 -5.02 11.35
N TRP A 60 -5.47 -4.57 10.10
CA TRP A 60 -6.80 -4.31 9.54
C TRP A 60 -7.57 -5.60 9.32
N ASP A 61 -6.94 -6.57 8.67
CA ASP A 61 -7.60 -7.82 8.27
C ASP A 61 -7.89 -8.74 9.45
N GLN A 62 -7.05 -8.73 10.48
CA GLN A 62 -7.25 -9.50 11.71
C GLN A 62 -7.99 -8.73 12.81
N LYS A 63 -8.33 -7.45 12.57
CA LYS A 63 -8.90 -6.56 13.58
C LYS A 63 -8.01 -6.51 14.84
N ASP A 64 -6.69 -6.53 14.66
CA ASP A 64 -5.68 -6.55 15.72
C ASP A 64 -5.22 -5.14 16.11
N LYS A 65 -5.87 -4.62 17.16
CA LYS A 65 -5.54 -3.32 17.74
C LYS A 65 -4.11 -3.26 18.27
N ALA A 66 -3.58 -4.33 18.84
CA ALA A 66 -2.26 -4.32 19.45
C ALA A 66 -1.16 -4.13 18.40
N THR A 67 -1.28 -4.82 17.25
CA THR A 67 -0.36 -4.61 16.13
C THR A 67 -0.45 -3.19 15.59
N TRP A 68 -1.64 -2.64 15.42
CA TRP A 68 -1.82 -1.24 14.99
C TRP A 68 -1.13 -0.25 15.93
N LEU A 69 -1.41 -0.32 17.24
CA LEU A 69 -0.80 0.58 18.22
C LEU A 69 0.73 0.51 18.22
N ALA A 70 1.31 -0.66 17.94
CA ALA A 70 2.76 -0.84 17.92
C ALA A 70 3.46 -0.20 16.70
N ILE A 71 2.76 -0.04 15.57
CA ILE A 71 3.34 0.47 14.32
C ILE A 71 3.08 1.95 14.06
N THR A 72 2.18 2.57 14.81
CA THR A 72 1.77 3.97 14.60
C THR A 72 2.50 4.98 15.46
N ALA A 73 2.55 6.21 14.95
CA ALA A 73 2.90 7.38 15.73
C ALA A 73 1.83 7.69 16.80
N PRO A 74 2.14 8.47 17.85
CA PRO A 74 1.16 8.85 18.89
C PRO A 74 -0.07 9.61 18.37
N GLU A 75 0.08 10.28 17.23
CA GLU A 75 -1.00 10.91 16.47
C GLU A 75 -0.92 10.42 15.02
N VAL A 76 -2.08 10.13 14.43
CA VAL A 76 -2.20 9.63 13.06
C VAL A 76 -3.20 10.49 12.29
N ILE A 77 -2.83 10.80 11.05
CA ILE A 77 -3.67 11.50 10.08
C ILE A 77 -4.33 10.46 9.17
N ALA A 78 -5.63 10.20 9.38
CA ALA A 78 -6.45 9.40 8.49
C ALA A 78 -7.15 10.33 7.48
N ASN A 79 -6.56 10.46 6.30
CA ASN A 79 -7.07 11.33 5.24
C ASN A 79 -7.83 10.55 4.18
N TYR A 80 -9.15 10.58 4.25
CA TYR A 80 -10.06 9.96 3.28
C TYR A 80 -10.77 10.99 2.39
N THR A 81 -10.32 12.24 2.32
CA THR A 81 -10.99 13.29 1.52
C THR A 81 -11.08 12.92 0.04
N ASP A 82 -10.13 12.14 -0.45
CA ASP A 82 -10.04 11.72 -1.85
C ASP A 82 -10.75 10.38 -2.11
N TYR A 83 -11.25 9.72 -1.05
CA TYR A 83 -11.91 8.43 -1.16
C TYR A 83 -13.43 8.59 -1.18
N PRO A 84 -14.12 8.28 -2.31
CA PRO A 84 -15.52 8.65 -2.52
C PRO A 84 -16.51 8.10 -1.49
N ALA A 85 -16.21 6.96 -0.87
CA ALA A 85 -17.11 6.32 0.09
C ALA A 85 -17.06 6.92 1.50
N VAL A 86 -16.04 7.74 1.81
CA VAL A 86 -15.78 8.23 3.18
C VAL A 86 -15.70 9.76 3.21
N GLY A 87 -14.77 10.37 2.48
CA GLY A 87 -14.70 11.83 2.33
C GLY A 87 -14.30 12.62 3.58
N THR A 88 -13.64 12.02 4.57
CA THR A 88 -13.31 12.67 5.85
C THR A 88 -11.81 12.86 6.06
N LEU A 89 -11.41 13.89 6.81
CA LEU A 89 -10.08 14.02 7.38
C LEU A 89 -10.17 13.89 8.90
N THR A 90 -9.45 12.94 9.48
CA THR A 90 -9.39 12.73 10.94
C THR A 90 -7.94 12.79 11.41
N ILE A 91 -7.68 13.56 12.45
CA ILE A 91 -6.40 13.60 13.16
C ILE A 91 -6.69 13.18 14.59
N SER A 92 -6.14 12.05 15.03
CA SER A 92 -6.45 11.52 16.35
C SER A 92 -5.39 10.52 16.83
N SER A 93 -5.59 10.02 18.04
CA SER A 93 -4.80 8.92 18.57
C SER A 93 -5.04 7.64 17.74
N PRO A 94 -4.03 6.76 17.61
CA PRO A 94 -4.20 5.45 16.98
C PRO A 94 -5.35 4.64 17.57
N ALA A 95 -5.53 4.68 18.89
CA ALA A 95 -6.62 3.95 19.55
C ALA A 95 -7.99 4.45 19.08
N SER A 96 -8.18 5.77 19.00
CA SER A 96 -9.44 6.38 18.55
C SER A 96 -9.74 6.06 17.08
N ILE A 97 -8.74 6.10 16.19
CA ILE A 97 -8.92 5.71 14.78
C ILE A 97 -9.32 4.25 14.66
N PHE A 98 -8.67 3.38 15.43
CA PHE A 98 -8.97 1.95 15.41
C PHE A 98 -10.39 1.68 15.93
N ASP A 99 -10.74 2.21 17.09
CA ASP A 99 -12.05 1.99 17.70
C ASP A 99 -13.18 2.53 16.81
N HIS A 100 -12.95 3.65 16.12
CA HIS A 100 -13.90 4.17 15.16
C HIS A 100 -14.03 3.30 13.90
N SER A 101 -12.91 2.80 13.37
CA SER A 101 -12.93 1.99 12.14
C SER A 101 -13.50 0.59 12.36
N PHE A 102 -13.34 0.05 13.57
CA PHE A 102 -13.73 -1.31 13.94
C PHE A 102 -14.92 -1.35 14.91
N ASP A 103 -15.83 -0.37 14.84
CA ASP A 103 -17.14 -0.50 15.46
C ASP A 103 -18.04 -1.48 14.66
N ASP A 104 -19.21 -1.83 15.21
CA ASP A 104 -20.15 -2.77 14.58
C ASP A 104 -20.75 -2.25 13.26
N ARG A 105 -20.63 -0.95 12.98
CA ARG A 105 -21.10 -0.33 11.73
C ARG A 105 -20.01 -0.34 10.66
N GLY A 106 -18.75 -0.31 11.07
CA GLY A 106 -17.57 -0.36 10.22
C GLY A 106 -17.06 -1.78 10.02
N LEU A 107 -15.75 -1.94 10.22
CA LEU A 107 -15.02 -3.19 9.99
C LEU A 107 -15.08 -4.17 11.18
N GLY A 108 -15.72 -3.79 12.29
CA GLY A 108 -15.71 -4.54 13.54
C GLY A 108 -16.56 -5.81 13.56
N ASP A 109 -17.60 -5.87 12.74
CA ASP A 109 -18.52 -7.01 12.71
C ASP A 109 -17.77 -8.32 12.37
N LYS A 110 -17.99 -9.36 13.17
CA LYS A 110 -17.34 -10.67 13.03
C LYS A 110 -17.74 -11.40 11.74
N ARG A 111 -18.87 -11.03 11.14
CA ARG A 111 -19.37 -11.57 9.87
C ARG A 111 -18.70 -10.90 8.67
N LEU A 112 -17.96 -9.82 8.89
CA LEU A 112 -17.25 -9.07 7.85
C LEU A 112 -15.77 -9.45 7.84
N HIS A 113 -15.34 -10.04 6.73
CA HIS A 113 -13.96 -10.38 6.46
C HIS A 113 -13.36 -9.42 5.45
N THR A 114 -12.10 -9.03 5.67
CA THR A 114 -11.38 -8.13 4.76
C THR A 114 -10.05 -8.72 4.33
N GLN A 115 -9.59 -8.27 3.17
CA GLN A 115 -8.21 -8.40 2.75
C GLN A 115 -7.75 -7.08 2.14
N HIS A 116 -6.75 -6.44 2.74
CA HIS A 116 -6.08 -5.26 2.20
C HIS A 116 -4.78 -5.70 1.54
N PHE A 117 -4.86 -6.09 0.27
CA PHE A 117 -3.71 -6.55 -0.49
C PHE A 117 -2.90 -5.37 -1.03
N LEU A 118 -1.66 -5.22 -0.54
CA LEU A 118 -0.71 -4.23 -1.06
C LEU A 118 0.12 -4.83 -2.20
N GLY A 119 0.11 -4.16 -3.34
CA GLY A 119 0.84 -4.54 -4.55
C GLY A 119 2.17 -3.78 -4.69
N SER A 120 2.42 -3.25 -5.88
CA SER A 120 3.63 -2.47 -6.16
C SER A 120 3.63 -1.18 -5.35
N SER A 121 4.83 -0.71 -5.01
CA SER A 121 5.03 0.49 -4.19
C SER A 121 6.09 1.41 -4.76
N LEU A 122 5.93 2.71 -4.53
CA LEU A 122 6.94 3.74 -4.72
C LEU A 122 7.20 4.43 -3.39
N PHE A 123 8.46 4.51 -2.97
CA PHE A 123 8.86 5.28 -1.79
C PHE A 123 9.42 6.63 -2.22
N THR A 124 8.88 7.70 -1.63
CA THR A 124 9.36 9.07 -1.81
C THR A 124 9.78 9.60 -0.46
N HIS A 125 11.04 9.97 -0.34
CA HIS A 125 11.52 10.53 0.90
C HIS A 125 11.40 12.05 0.91
N ILE A 126 10.92 12.59 2.03
CA ILE A 126 10.59 14.01 2.15
C ILE A 126 11.65 14.72 2.99
N SER A 127 12.12 14.09 4.05
CA SER A 127 13.17 14.60 4.92
C SER A 127 13.87 13.48 5.68
N LYS A 128 14.88 13.80 6.49
CA LYS A 128 15.57 12.80 7.34
C LYS A 128 14.63 12.04 8.28
N SER A 129 13.49 12.63 8.62
CA SER A 129 12.52 12.07 9.58
C SER A 129 11.15 11.80 8.96
N GLU A 130 10.99 11.93 7.64
CA GLU A 130 9.71 11.71 6.96
C GLU A 130 9.90 11.10 5.57
N ALA A 131 9.08 10.09 5.29
CA ALA A 131 8.96 9.47 3.98
C ALA A 131 7.50 9.13 3.67
N LYS A 132 7.23 8.89 2.40
CA LYS A 132 5.93 8.46 1.89
C LYS A 132 6.08 7.16 1.13
N GLY A 133 5.10 6.28 1.24
CA GLY A 133 4.98 5.09 0.41
C GLY A 133 3.63 5.09 -0.28
N ASP A 134 3.64 5.21 -1.59
CA ASP A 134 2.44 5.07 -2.42
C ASP A 134 2.33 3.62 -2.88
N TRP A 135 1.23 2.96 -2.54
CA TRP A 135 1.01 1.54 -2.77
C TRP A 135 -0.23 1.33 -3.63
N GLN A 136 -0.11 0.42 -4.59
CA GLN A 136 -1.31 -0.23 -5.13
C GLN A 136 -2.00 -1.00 -4.01
N VAL A 137 -3.31 -0.84 -3.87
CA VAL A 137 -4.10 -1.57 -2.89
C VAL A 137 -5.34 -2.17 -3.52
N ARG A 138 -5.65 -3.41 -3.15
CA ARG A 138 -6.96 -4.02 -3.37
C ARG A 138 -7.58 -4.36 -2.01
N ALA A 139 -8.66 -3.69 -1.67
CA ALA A 139 -9.41 -3.92 -0.45
C ALA A 139 -10.67 -4.74 -0.78
N ARG A 140 -10.63 -6.04 -0.47
CA ARG A 140 -11.77 -6.94 -0.62
C ARG A 140 -12.50 -7.05 0.72
N HIS A 141 -13.80 -6.85 0.69
CA HIS A 141 -14.71 -6.96 1.82
C HIS A 141 -15.77 -8.00 1.49
N VAL A 142 -15.99 -8.96 2.40
CA VAL A 142 -16.96 -10.03 2.23
C VAL A 142 -17.76 -10.16 3.51
N ARG A 143 -19.08 -10.16 3.39
CA ARG A 143 -20.01 -10.32 4.51
C ARG A 143 -21.04 -11.39 4.21
N GLU A 144 -21.33 -12.22 5.21
CA GLU A 144 -22.48 -13.12 5.18
C GLU A 144 -23.71 -12.45 5.80
N VAL A 145 -24.83 -12.45 5.07
CA VAL A 145 -26.12 -11.92 5.52
C VAL A 145 -27.21 -12.93 5.19
N ASN A 146 -27.86 -13.51 6.21
CA ASN A 146 -28.95 -14.49 6.04
C ASN A 146 -28.58 -15.69 5.13
N GLY A 147 -27.33 -16.14 5.17
CA GLY A 147 -26.83 -17.23 4.33
C GLY A 147 -26.47 -16.84 2.89
N GLU A 148 -26.52 -15.55 2.55
CA GLU A 148 -26.03 -15.02 1.27
C GLU A 148 -24.72 -14.23 1.46
N GLU A 149 -23.75 -14.45 0.58
CA GLU A 149 -22.51 -13.69 0.53
C GLU A 149 -22.71 -12.37 -0.21
N ARG A 150 -22.31 -11.27 0.42
CA ARG A 150 -22.21 -9.93 -0.18
C ARG A 150 -20.75 -9.52 -0.24
N GLN A 151 -20.38 -8.83 -1.31
CA GLN A 151 -19.01 -8.40 -1.52
C GLN A 151 -18.90 -6.95 -1.95
N TRP A 152 -17.83 -6.31 -1.50
CA TRP A 152 -17.35 -5.05 -2.03
C TRP A 152 -15.83 -5.14 -2.21
N ASP A 153 -15.38 -5.00 -3.45
CA ASP A 153 -13.97 -5.06 -3.83
C ASP A 153 -13.57 -3.72 -4.46
N SER A 154 -12.47 -3.14 -3.98
CA SER A 154 -11.95 -1.86 -4.49
C SER A 154 -10.47 -1.97 -4.78
N SER A 155 -10.10 -1.69 -6.03
CA SER A 155 -8.71 -1.46 -6.43
C SER A 155 -8.46 0.05 -6.45
N ALA A 156 -7.47 0.49 -5.69
CA ALA A 156 -7.11 1.90 -5.53
C ALA A 156 -5.60 2.04 -5.28
N TYR A 157 -5.19 3.24 -4.89
CA TYR A 157 -3.88 3.52 -4.31
C TYR A 157 -4.04 3.95 -2.86
N VAL A 158 -3.00 3.75 -2.06
CA VAL A 158 -2.93 4.26 -0.68
C VAL A 158 -1.54 4.80 -0.42
N GLU A 159 -1.48 6.04 0.03
CA GLU A 159 -0.26 6.67 0.49
C GLU A 159 -0.16 6.51 2.01
N PHE A 160 0.92 5.90 2.49
CA PHE A 160 1.31 5.98 3.89
C PHE A 160 2.33 7.09 4.09
N THR A 161 2.18 7.83 5.19
CA THR A 161 3.26 8.70 5.70
C THR A 161 3.98 7.95 6.81
N TYR A 162 5.30 7.85 6.69
CA TYR A 162 6.19 7.29 7.70
C TYR A 162 6.95 8.44 8.35
N SER A 163 6.99 8.45 9.68
CA SER A 163 7.75 9.42 10.46
C SER A 163 8.73 8.70 11.40
N LEU A 164 9.94 9.24 11.50
CA LEU A 164 10.96 8.76 12.43
C LEU A 164 10.69 9.40 13.80
N ILE A 165 10.35 8.59 14.79
CA ILE A 165 10.00 9.04 16.14
C ILE A 165 10.89 8.30 17.12
N ASP A 166 11.68 9.03 17.89
CA ASP A 166 12.62 8.49 18.87
C ASP A 166 13.56 7.41 18.29
N GLY A 167 13.93 7.56 17.02
CA GLY A 167 14.81 6.63 16.30
C GLY A 167 14.11 5.45 15.62
N ASP A 168 12.79 5.32 15.76
CA ASP A 168 12.00 4.26 15.13
C ASP A 168 11.01 4.82 14.11
N TRP A 169 10.97 4.22 12.92
CA TRP A 169 9.95 4.56 11.93
C TRP A 169 8.57 4.05 12.34
N LYS A 170 7.58 4.91 12.19
CA LYS A 170 6.16 4.65 12.49
C LYS A 170 5.27 5.16 11.35
N ILE A 171 4.06 4.59 11.24
CA ILE A 171 3.00 5.16 10.40
C ILE A 171 2.39 6.35 11.12
N SER A 172 2.47 7.53 10.52
CA SER A 172 1.88 8.78 11.02
C SER A 172 0.71 9.26 10.17
N GLY A 173 0.50 8.66 8.99
CA GLY A 173 -0.65 8.97 8.16
C GLY A 173 -1.00 7.87 7.18
N LEU A 174 -2.27 7.82 6.80
CA LEU A 174 -2.77 7.04 5.69
C LEU A 174 -3.72 7.88 4.84
N ARG A 175 -3.62 7.72 3.52
CA ARG A 175 -4.46 8.43 2.57
C ARG A 175 -4.80 7.53 1.38
N PRO A 176 -5.94 6.81 1.42
CA PRO A 176 -6.45 6.13 0.24
C PRO A 176 -6.81 7.16 -0.83
N HIS A 177 -6.39 6.93 -2.08
CA HIS A 177 -6.66 7.81 -3.20
C HIS A 177 -6.75 7.03 -4.51
N THR A 178 -7.21 7.69 -5.58
CA THR A 178 -7.24 7.14 -6.94
C THR A 178 -7.90 5.76 -7.02
N VAL A 179 -9.23 5.71 -6.85
CA VAL A 179 -9.99 4.48 -7.10
C VAL A 179 -9.92 4.15 -8.59
N VAL A 180 -9.43 2.95 -8.91
CA VAL A 180 -9.25 2.46 -10.28
C VAL A 180 -10.43 1.61 -10.72
N ALA A 181 -10.87 0.70 -9.85
CA ALA A 181 -11.96 -0.22 -10.15
C ALA A 181 -12.70 -0.61 -8.88
N THR A 182 -13.99 -0.91 -9.02
CA THR A 182 -14.83 -1.41 -7.92
C THR A 182 -15.74 -2.53 -8.41
N THR A 183 -16.11 -3.43 -7.50
CA THR A 183 -17.15 -4.45 -7.70
C THR A 183 -18.02 -4.48 -6.44
N GLY A 184 -19.34 -4.51 -6.61
CA GLY A 184 -20.29 -4.35 -5.49
C GLY A 184 -20.30 -2.93 -4.94
N ARG A 185 -21.01 -2.72 -3.82
CA ARG A 185 -21.14 -1.40 -3.19
C ARG A 185 -20.77 -1.46 -1.70
N PRO A 186 -20.15 -0.41 -1.13
CA PRO A 186 -19.82 -0.36 0.29
C PRO A 186 -21.01 -0.69 1.20
N GLU A 187 -22.20 -0.16 0.92
CA GLU A 187 -23.44 -0.39 1.67
C GLU A 187 -23.95 -1.84 1.64
N ASP A 188 -23.43 -2.68 0.76
CA ASP A 188 -23.76 -4.10 0.74
C ASP A 188 -23.04 -4.86 1.87
N VAL A 189 -21.95 -4.30 2.42
CA VAL A 189 -21.10 -4.97 3.42
C VAL A 189 -20.75 -4.11 4.65
N ILE A 190 -20.91 -2.79 4.58
CA ILE A 190 -20.69 -1.83 5.66
C ILE A 190 -22.04 -1.30 6.16
N GLY A 191 -22.18 -1.17 7.48
CA GLY A 191 -23.41 -0.76 8.14
C GLY A 191 -23.95 -1.82 9.10
N LEU A 192 -25.17 -1.59 9.57
CA LEU A 192 -25.87 -2.53 10.44
C LEU A 192 -26.66 -3.53 9.59
N PHE A 193 -26.42 -4.81 9.86
CA PHE A 193 -27.12 -5.92 9.21
C PHE A 193 -27.89 -6.72 10.25
N PRO A 194 -29.14 -7.13 9.93
CA PRO A 194 -29.96 -7.95 10.81
C PRO A 194 -29.32 -9.31 11.13
#